data_AF-A0AAN7NLE8-F1
#
_entry.id   AF-A0AAN7NLE8-F1
#
_cell.length_a   1.000
_cell.length_b   1.000
_cell.length_c   1.000
_cell.angle_alpha   90.00
_cell.angle_beta   90.00
_cell.angle_gamma   90.00
#
_symmetry.space_group_name_H-M   'P 1'
#
loop_
_entity.id
_entity.type
_entity.pdbx_description
1 polymer ?
#
loop_
_entity_poly.entity_id
_entity_poly.type
_entity_poly.pdbx_seq_one_letter_code
_entity_poly.pdbx_strand_id
1 'polypeptide(L)'
;MLTEMQAESSYYSPQKVKSKEVICWEQEGTTIEVLMKGELFFDCQIGFVGCQAMCLKGIMGIKDFEENMNRSDEEAYFFNCGENLSAKGMTYLTNSLFDYRSPENNSIRAEFILDAAHHKETYTEIAGMQRFGAFYMDYLYTMESTSGKVSGNQQDLSSVKSEDFGNVQEMSTKSLIVGPLNLRLDSSAVHRIMKMIVCALEHEYEPYSRTKPDIMDGNRTMPSSEEVALLEEYIPTRLTTFTVLKCTIIIPVAEFNLLDHLMPIIMGEKNLSGLLNAASFQPLRPLPSVRILVDKVNLEHSVPMYAEQLVHMVSSLGQASDNLLHYCYSHCYLKIFGFQAALTSLDSKGLYCFPVPVIPSFSTAVYGKLIKFPKYW
;
A
#
# COMPACT_ATOMS: atom_id res chain seq x y z
N MET A 1 -11.66 -15.24 1.62
CA MET A 1 -12.42 -16.17 2.48
C MET A 1 -11.70 -17.51 2.45
N LEU A 2 -11.14 -17.97 3.58
CA LEU A 2 -10.49 -19.29 3.64
C LEU A 2 -11.56 -20.33 4.01
N THR A 3 -11.99 -21.11 3.02
CA THR A 3 -12.97 -22.18 3.19
C THR A 3 -12.27 -23.49 3.53
N GLU A 4 -12.66 -24.14 4.62
CA GLU A 4 -12.15 -25.46 5.01
C GLU A 4 -13.25 -26.51 4.82
N MET A 5 -12.87 -27.64 4.22
CA MET A 5 -13.73 -28.83 4.20
C MET A 5 -13.57 -29.55 5.53
N GLN A 6 -14.54 -29.42 6.43
CA GLN A 6 -14.57 -30.22 7.65
C GLN A 6 -15.26 -31.55 7.36
N ALA A 7 -14.53 -32.65 7.45
CA ALA A 7 -15.13 -33.99 7.45
C ALA A 7 -15.77 -34.23 8.83
N GLU A 8 -16.99 -33.75 9.05
CA GLU A 8 -17.82 -34.26 10.14
C GLU A 8 -18.16 -35.72 9.81
N SER A 9 -17.87 -36.63 10.75
CA SER A 9 -18.06 -38.07 10.61
C SER A 9 -19.55 -38.45 10.71
N SER A 10 -20.33 -38.09 9.70
CA SER A 10 -21.68 -38.63 9.51
C SER A 10 -21.73 -39.36 8.18
N TYR A 11 -21.85 -40.69 8.27
CA TYR A 11 -21.78 -41.67 7.18
C TYR A 11 -22.76 -41.42 6.00
N TYR A 12 -23.66 -40.43 6.11
CA TYR A 12 -24.69 -40.10 5.11
C TYR A 12 -24.94 -38.59 4.90
N SER A 13 -24.05 -37.69 5.33
CA SER A 13 -24.21 -36.24 5.09
C SER A 13 -23.22 -35.73 4.04
N PRO A 14 -23.63 -34.88 3.08
CA PRO A 14 -22.68 -34.17 2.25
C PRO A 14 -21.78 -33.30 3.14
N GLN A 15 -20.46 -33.33 2.88
CA GLN A 15 -19.47 -32.56 3.64
C GLN A 15 -19.84 -31.08 3.58
N LYS A 16 -20.21 -30.52 4.74
CA LYS A 16 -20.48 -29.08 4.84
C LYS A 16 -19.15 -28.34 4.97
N VAL A 17 -18.83 -27.57 3.94
CA VAL A 17 -17.72 -26.61 3.99
C VAL A 17 -18.10 -25.53 5.00
N LYS A 18 -17.37 -25.45 6.12
CA LYS A 18 -17.51 -24.36 7.08
C LYS A 18 -16.38 -23.38 6.82
N SER A 19 -16.72 -22.20 6.30
CA SER A 19 -15.76 -21.08 6.24
C SER A 19 -15.51 -20.58 7.65
N LYS A 20 -14.24 -20.56 8.06
CA LYS A 20 -13.81 -19.88 9.29
C LYS A 20 -13.08 -18.60 8.92
N GLU A 21 -13.44 -17.52 9.59
CA GLU A 21 -12.81 -16.23 9.39
C GLU A 21 -11.41 -16.24 10.02
N VAL A 22 -10.40 -15.93 9.20
CA VAL A 22 -8.99 -16.02 9.62
C VAL A 22 -8.46 -14.66 10.08
N ILE A 23 -8.97 -13.56 9.52
CA ILE A 23 -8.63 -12.19 9.90
C ILE A 23 -9.91 -11.37 9.81
N CYS A 24 -10.16 -10.54 10.83
CA CYS A 24 -11.11 -9.44 10.75
C CYS A 24 -10.34 -8.17 10.44
N TRP A 25 -10.75 -7.43 9.42
CA TRP A 25 -10.24 -6.10 9.12
C TRP A 25 -11.35 -5.10 9.37
N GLU A 26 -11.12 -4.19 10.30
CA GLU A 26 -12.04 -3.11 10.63
C GLU A 26 -11.43 -1.78 10.22
N GLN A 27 -12.24 -0.96 9.55
CA GLN A 27 -11.85 0.34 9.04
C GLN A 27 -12.89 1.36 9.47
N GLU A 28 -12.43 2.44 10.09
CA GLU A 28 -13.28 3.49 10.63
C GLU A 28 -13.10 4.80 9.84
N GLY A 29 -14.20 5.53 9.64
CA GLY A 29 -14.17 6.91 9.14
C GLY A 29 -13.58 7.05 7.74
N THR A 30 -14.09 6.29 6.77
CA THR A 30 -13.63 6.34 5.37
C THR A 30 -14.25 7.50 4.61
N THR A 31 -13.41 8.26 3.89
CA THR A 31 -13.85 9.28 2.94
C THR A 31 -13.15 9.08 1.61
N ILE A 32 -13.92 9.28 0.54
CA ILE A 32 -13.41 9.32 -0.84
C ILE A 32 -13.93 10.61 -1.45
N GLU A 33 -13.01 11.45 -1.91
CA GLU A 33 -13.30 12.68 -2.64
C GLU A 33 -12.70 12.58 -4.02
N VAL A 34 -13.50 12.93 -5.03
CA VAL A 34 -13.09 12.93 -6.42
C VAL A 34 -13.50 14.26 -7.02
N LEU A 35 -12.52 14.98 -7.55
CA LEU A 35 -12.71 16.25 -8.24
C LEU A 35 -12.19 16.11 -9.67
N MET A 36 -13.05 16.42 -10.63
CA MET A 36 -12.74 16.27 -12.05
C MET A 36 -13.12 17.53 -12.79
N LYS A 37 -12.24 18.03 -13.66
CA LYS A 37 -12.51 19.16 -14.56
C LYS A 37 -12.13 18.77 -15.99
N GLY A 38 -13.03 18.05 -16.65
CA GLY A 38 -12.78 17.49 -17.98
C GLY A 38 -11.54 16.59 -17.97
N GLU A 39 -10.69 16.72 -18.97
CA GLU A 39 -9.43 15.95 -19.11
C GLU A 39 -8.22 16.68 -18.51
N LEU A 40 -8.36 17.94 -18.10
CA LEU A 40 -7.23 18.79 -17.70
C LEU A 40 -6.81 18.61 -16.24
N PHE A 41 -7.75 18.21 -15.38
CA PHE A 41 -7.52 18.09 -13.95
C PHE A 41 -8.34 16.95 -13.36
N PHE A 42 -7.67 16.07 -12.64
CA PHE A 42 -8.29 15.00 -11.87
C PHE A 42 -7.57 14.87 -10.52
N ASP A 43 -8.35 14.96 -9.46
CA ASP A 43 -7.90 14.75 -8.09
C ASP A 43 -8.76 13.66 -7.43
N CYS A 44 -8.10 12.73 -6.75
CA CYS A 44 -8.75 11.68 -5.98
C CYS A 44 -8.06 11.52 -4.63
N GLN A 45 -8.82 11.85 -3.58
CA GLN A 45 -8.39 11.71 -2.20
C GLN A 45 -9.14 10.56 -1.54
N ILE A 46 -8.39 9.67 -0.90
CA ILE A 46 -8.96 8.55 -0.15
C ILE A 46 -8.30 8.53 1.21
N GLY A 47 -9.09 8.46 2.27
CA GLY A 47 -8.52 8.35 3.61
C GLY A 47 -9.45 7.65 4.59
N PHE A 48 -8.86 7.15 5.68
CA PHE A 48 -9.60 6.56 6.78
C PHE A 48 -8.93 6.88 8.13
N VAL A 49 -9.75 6.89 9.18
CA VAL A 49 -9.39 7.41 10.51
C VAL A 49 -8.60 6.43 11.33
N GLY A 50 -9.15 5.22 11.43
CA GLY A 50 -8.61 4.12 12.20
C GLY A 50 -8.68 2.86 11.37
N CYS A 51 -7.69 2.00 11.54
CA CYS A 51 -7.73 0.69 10.93
C CYS A 51 -7.06 -0.35 11.81
N GLN A 52 -7.77 -1.44 12.05
CA GLN A 52 -7.29 -2.54 12.88
C GLN A 52 -7.53 -3.88 12.20
N ALA A 53 -6.54 -4.76 12.30
CA ALA A 53 -6.68 -6.15 11.91
C ALA A 53 -6.59 -7.04 13.14
N MET A 54 -7.64 -7.81 13.39
CA MET A 54 -7.74 -8.75 14.49
C MET A 54 -7.60 -10.19 14.00
N CYS A 55 -6.91 -11.00 14.78
CA CYS A 55 -6.89 -12.44 14.57
C CYS A 55 -8.17 -13.06 15.15
N LEU A 56 -9.00 -13.66 14.29
CA LEU A 56 -10.22 -14.36 14.71
C LEU A 56 -9.96 -15.85 15.02
N LYS A 57 -10.82 -16.42 15.86
CA LYS A 57 -10.64 -17.73 16.51
C LYS A 57 -10.38 -18.88 15.52
N GLY A 58 -9.11 -19.31 15.48
CA GLY A 58 -8.64 -20.62 15.02
C GLY A 58 -8.02 -20.70 13.62
N ILE A 59 -6.97 -21.52 13.51
CA ILE A 59 -6.33 -21.92 12.25
C ILE A 59 -6.67 -23.41 12.03
N MET A 60 -7.39 -23.74 10.95
CA MET A 60 -7.57 -25.15 10.49
C MET A 60 -8.13 -26.12 11.55
N GLY A 61 -9.32 -25.84 12.09
CA GLY A 61 -9.91 -26.71 13.12
C GLY A 61 -9.24 -26.64 14.51
N ILE A 62 -8.01 -26.14 14.62
CA ILE A 62 -7.36 -25.83 15.89
C ILE A 62 -7.95 -24.51 16.37
N LYS A 63 -8.80 -24.57 17.40
CA LYS A 63 -9.22 -23.37 18.14
C LYS A 63 -7.93 -22.64 18.51
N ASP A 64 -7.83 -21.32 18.26
CA ASP A 64 -6.70 -20.54 18.76
C ASP A 64 -6.44 -20.99 20.19
N PHE A 65 -5.19 -21.36 20.48
CA PHE A 65 -4.77 -22.42 21.39
C PHE A 65 -5.32 -22.40 22.83
N GLU A 66 -6.12 -21.43 23.20
CA GLU A 66 -7.03 -21.50 24.32
C GLU A 66 -8.34 -20.80 23.90
N GLU A 67 -9.49 -21.38 24.25
CA GLU A 67 -10.64 -20.54 24.58
C GLU A 67 -10.16 -19.58 25.68
N ASN A 68 -9.58 -18.44 25.29
CA ASN A 68 -8.68 -17.66 26.14
C ASN A 68 -9.41 -17.21 27.41
N MET A 69 -8.98 -17.78 28.52
CA MET A 69 -9.32 -17.32 29.86
C MET A 69 -8.44 -16.15 30.32
N ASN A 70 -7.51 -15.62 29.50
CA ASN A 70 -6.61 -14.51 29.92
C ASN A 70 -6.03 -13.60 28.80
N ARG A 71 -6.44 -13.70 27.53
CA ARG A 71 -5.98 -12.72 26.50
C ARG A 71 -6.86 -11.47 26.56
N SER A 72 -6.28 -10.32 26.85
CA SER A 72 -6.95 -9.03 26.68
C SER A 72 -7.17 -8.73 25.20
N ASP A 73 -8.24 -8.03 24.85
CA ASP A 73 -8.54 -7.64 23.47
C ASP A 73 -7.36 -6.91 22.79
N GLU A 74 -6.55 -6.18 23.57
CA GLU A 74 -5.33 -5.50 23.12
C GLU A 74 -4.21 -6.44 22.61
N GLU A 75 -4.23 -7.72 22.98
CA GLU A 75 -3.30 -8.74 22.49
C GLU A 75 -3.80 -9.44 21.22
N ALA A 76 -5.04 -9.20 20.77
CA ALA A 76 -5.62 -9.82 19.58
C ALA A 76 -5.33 -9.04 18.28
N TYR A 77 -4.88 -7.79 18.40
CA TYR A 77 -4.55 -6.94 17.26
C TYR A 77 -3.18 -7.29 16.68
N PHE A 78 -3.19 -7.76 15.44
CA PHE A 78 -1.98 -7.95 14.63
C PHE A 78 -1.46 -6.62 14.09
N PHE A 79 -2.40 -5.75 13.73
CA PHE A 79 -2.17 -4.50 13.03
C PHE A 79 -3.09 -3.46 13.64
N ASN A 80 -2.54 -2.31 14.00
CA ASN A 80 -3.31 -1.13 14.36
C ASN A 80 -2.66 0.10 13.71
N CYS A 81 -3.46 0.91 13.03
CA CYS A 81 -3.03 2.12 12.38
C CYS A 81 -3.98 3.27 12.67
N GLY A 82 -3.42 4.42 13.06
CA GLY A 82 -4.18 5.65 13.34
C GLY A 82 -4.82 5.70 14.72
N GLU A 83 -5.95 6.38 14.81
CA GLU A 83 -6.68 6.66 16.04
C GLU A 83 -8.14 6.19 15.92
N ASN A 84 -8.77 5.86 17.05
CA ASN A 84 -10.19 5.51 17.05
C ASN A 84 -11.05 6.74 16.78
N LEU A 85 -12.20 6.52 16.13
CA LEU A 85 -13.13 7.59 15.81
C LEU A 85 -13.61 8.38 17.04
N SER A 86 -13.70 7.71 18.20
CA SER A 86 -14.07 8.34 19.47
C SER A 86 -13.05 9.36 19.98
N ALA A 87 -11.76 9.16 19.68
CA ALA A 87 -10.69 10.04 20.11
C ALA A 87 -10.49 11.21 19.13
N LYS A 88 -10.56 10.93 17.82
CA LYS A 88 -10.31 11.91 16.77
C LYS A 88 -11.54 12.74 16.39
N GLY A 89 -12.73 12.18 16.55
CA GLY A 89 -13.99 12.79 16.16
C GLY A 89 -14.25 12.74 14.65
N MET A 90 -15.18 13.57 14.18
CA MET A 90 -15.72 13.50 12.80
C MET A 90 -14.90 14.30 11.77
N THR A 91 -13.58 14.47 11.97
CA THR A 91 -12.70 15.27 11.08
C THR A 91 -12.64 14.72 9.66
N TYR A 92 -12.86 13.42 9.47
CA TYR A 92 -12.94 12.80 8.15
C TYR A 92 -14.11 13.30 7.31
N LEU A 93 -15.16 13.84 7.94
CA LEU A 93 -16.33 14.43 7.27
C LEU A 93 -16.12 15.90 6.88
N THR A 94 -15.00 16.53 7.24
CA THR A 94 -14.75 17.94 6.91
C THR A 94 -14.92 18.17 5.40
N ASN A 95 -15.61 19.24 5.03
CA ASN A 95 -15.99 19.60 3.64
C ASN A 95 -16.93 18.59 2.94
N SER A 96 -17.55 17.68 3.69
CA SER A 96 -18.65 16.84 3.20
C SER A 96 -20.00 17.46 3.54
N LEU A 97 -21.06 17.05 2.85
CA LEU A 97 -22.45 17.41 3.19
C LEU A 97 -22.84 17.00 4.63
N PHE A 98 -22.13 16.04 5.21
CA PHE A 98 -22.34 15.60 6.60
C PHE A 98 -21.64 16.49 7.64
N ASP A 99 -20.78 17.43 7.23
CA ASP A 99 -20.25 18.46 8.12
C ASP A 99 -21.15 19.69 8.08
N TYR A 100 -21.70 20.05 9.23
CA TYR A 100 -22.58 21.22 9.38
C TYR A 100 -21.84 22.54 9.07
N ARG A 101 -20.51 22.55 9.12
CA ARG A 101 -19.68 23.71 8.78
C ARG A 101 -19.42 23.84 7.27
N SER A 102 -19.79 22.85 6.48
CA SER A 102 -19.54 22.88 5.04
C SER A 102 -20.25 24.05 4.38
N PRO A 103 -19.63 24.70 3.37
CA PRO A 103 -20.20 25.84 2.66
C PRO A 103 -21.63 25.59 2.17
N GLU A 104 -21.89 24.40 1.64
CA GLU A 104 -23.18 23.99 1.07
C GLU A 104 -24.31 24.03 2.10
N ASN A 105 -24.01 23.68 3.35
CA ASN A 105 -24.95 23.69 4.46
C ASN A 105 -25.18 25.11 5.02
N ASN A 106 -24.30 26.07 4.69
CA ASN A 106 -24.34 27.44 5.17
C ASN A 106 -24.72 28.45 4.07
N SER A 107 -25.33 27.98 2.97
CA SER A 107 -25.72 28.81 1.82
C SER A 107 -24.55 29.53 1.13
N ILE A 108 -23.34 28.98 1.25
CA ILE A 108 -22.12 29.44 0.59
C ILE A 108 -21.77 28.45 -0.52
N ARG A 109 -21.30 28.94 -1.66
CA ARG A 109 -20.84 28.07 -2.74
C ARG A 109 -19.48 27.47 -2.37
N ALA A 110 -19.34 26.15 -2.52
CA ALA A 110 -18.04 25.51 -2.36
C ALA A 110 -17.06 25.99 -3.44
N GLU A 111 -15.87 26.36 -3.00
CA GLU A 111 -14.74 26.69 -3.86
C GLU A 111 -13.84 25.46 -3.96
N PHE A 112 -13.58 25.02 -5.19
CA PHE A 112 -12.74 23.87 -5.47
C PHE A 112 -11.37 24.33 -5.93
N ILE A 113 -10.32 23.71 -5.41
CA ILE A 113 -8.93 23.99 -5.79
C ILE A 113 -8.64 23.24 -7.09
N LEU A 114 -8.50 23.99 -8.19
CA LEU A 114 -8.20 23.46 -9.52
C LEU A 114 -6.78 23.82 -9.99
N ASP A 115 -6.00 24.45 -9.10
CA ASP A 115 -4.60 24.79 -9.33
C ASP A 115 -3.71 23.75 -8.64
N ALA A 116 -2.76 23.19 -9.39
CA ALA A 116 -1.86 22.15 -8.92
C ALA A 116 -0.94 22.63 -7.79
N ALA A 117 -0.46 23.88 -7.88
CA ALA A 117 0.43 24.45 -6.89
C ALA A 117 -0.32 24.68 -5.58
N HIS A 118 -1.48 25.34 -5.65
CA HIS A 118 -2.32 25.57 -4.48
C HIS A 118 -2.85 24.27 -3.86
N HIS A 119 -3.12 23.24 -4.66
CA HIS A 119 -3.51 21.91 -4.18
C HIS A 119 -2.39 21.28 -3.35
N LYS A 120 -1.14 21.26 -3.85
CA LYS A 120 0.02 20.74 -3.13
C LYS A 120 0.33 21.50 -1.83
N GLU A 121 0.06 22.80 -1.79
CA GLU A 121 0.23 23.62 -0.58
C GLU A 121 -0.86 23.38 0.47
N THR A 122 -2.10 23.13 0.02
CA THR A 122 -3.25 22.91 0.89
C THR A 122 -3.27 21.48 1.43
N TYR A 123 -3.09 20.50 0.55
CA TYR A 123 -3.17 19.07 0.83
C TYR A 123 -1.80 18.48 1.13
N THR A 124 -1.22 18.94 2.23
CA THR A 124 0.07 18.42 2.71
C THR A 124 -0.10 17.10 3.45
N GLU A 125 1.02 16.39 3.62
CA GLU A 125 1.11 15.19 4.47
C GLU A 125 0.52 15.43 5.88
N ILE A 126 0.81 16.61 6.45
CA ILE A 126 0.35 16.98 7.78
C ILE A 126 -1.16 17.21 7.78
N ALA A 127 -1.70 17.92 6.79
CA ALA A 127 -3.14 18.18 6.67
C ALA A 127 -3.93 16.87 6.48
N GLY A 128 -3.46 15.99 5.59
CA GLY A 128 -4.07 14.67 5.36
C GLY A 128 -4.05 13.78 6.61
N MET A 129 -2.94 13.76 7.36
CA MET A 129 -2.85 13.01 8.62
C MET A 129 -3.68 13.62 9.75
N GLN A 130 -3.81 14.94 9.81
CA GLN A 130 -4.71 15.60 10.75
C GLN A 130 -6.17 15.25 10.43
N ARG A 131 -6.54 15.14 9.16
CA ARG A 131 -7.90 14.76 8.74
C ARG A 131 -8.21 13.29 8.99
N PHE A 132 -7.36 12.39 8.49
CA PHE A 132 -7.58 10.94 8.48
C PHE A 132 -6.80 10.26 9.60
N GLY A 133 -5.46 10.23 9.55
CA GLY A 133 -4.63 9.78 10.66
C GLY A 133 -4.20 8.33 10.62
N ALA A 134 -5.00 7.40 10.08
CA ALA A 134 -4.51 6.06 9.74
C ALA A 134 -3.94 6.04 8.33
N PHE A 135 -4.69 6.54 7.35
CA PHE A 135 -4.26 6.51 5.96
C PHE A 135 -4.80 7.69 5.18
N TYR A 136 -3.98 8.21 4.28
CA TYR A 136 -4.33 9.23 3.32
C TYR A 136 -3.62 8.94 2.00
N MET A 137 -4.41 8.90 0.94
CA MET A 137 -3.95 8.87 -0.44
C MET A 137 -4.45 10.11 -1.14
N ASP A 138 -3.55 10.74 -1.87
CA ASP A 138 -3.80 11.87 -2.73
C ASP A 138 -3.28 11.53 -4.13
N TYR A 139 -4.15 11.56 -5.12
CA TYR A 139 -3.80 11.32 -6.51
C TYR A 139 -4.18 12.52 -7.35
N LEU A 140 -3.18 13.30 -7.72
CA LEU A 140 -3.31 14.50 -8.51
C LEU A 140 -2.79 14.24 -9.92
N TYR A 141 -3.63 14.52 -10.90
CA TYR A 141 -3.34 14.47 -12.32
C TYR A 141 -3.66 15.83 -12.93
N THR A 142 -2.70 16.39 -13.65
CA THR A 142 -2.85 17.67 -14.33
C THR A 142 -2.28 17.60 -15.74
N MET A 143 -2.98 18.24 -16.66
CA MET A 143 -2.62 18.31 -18.06
C MET A 143 -2.78 19.77 -18.52
N GLU A 144 -1.69 20.36 -19.00
CA GLU A 144 -1.67 21.72 -19.54
C GLU A 144 -1.34 21.66 -21.03
N SER A 145 -2.18 22.27 -21.86
CA SER A 145 -1.88 22.43 -23.29
C SER A 145 -1.11 23.72 -23.55
N THR A 146 0.07 23.64 -24.16
CA THR A 146 0.92 24.79 -24.49
C THR A 146 0.45 25.53 -25.76
N SER A 147 -0.60 25.06 -26.44
CA SER A 147 -1.13 25.71 -27.64
C SER A 147 -1.86 27.01 -27.31
N GLY A 148 -1.19 28.15 -27.52
CA GLY A 148 -1.78 29.48 -27.39
C GLY A 148 -2.97 29.71 -28.33
N LYS A 149 -4.02 30.37 -27.80
CA LYS A 149 -5.18 30.98 -28.49
C LYS A 149 -5.22 30.85 -30.03
N VAL A 150 -6.23 30.14 -30.56
CA VAL A 150 -6.92 30.56 -31.79
C VAL A 150 -8.43 30.42 -31.59
N SER A 151 -9.16 31.47 -31.97
CA SER A 151 -10.61 31.59 -31.90
C SER A 151 -11.35 30.49 -32.64
N GLY A 152 -12.60 30.25 -32.22
CA GLY A 152 -13.44 29.17 -32.68
C GLY A 152 -13.55 28.97 -34.19
N ASN A 153 -13.61 27.69 -34.57
CA ASN A 153 -14.72 27.16 -35.34
C ASN A 153 -14.72 25.63 -35.19
N GLN A 154 -15.92 25.08 -35.04
CA GLN A 154 -16.20 23.64 -35.11
C GLN A 154 -15.60 23.04 -36.39
N GLN A 155 -14.96 21.88 -36.27
CA GLN A 155 -14.96 20.86 -37.31
C GLN A 155 -14.66 19.47 -36.72
N ASP A 156 -15.73 18.69 -36.67
CA ASP A 156 -15.87 17.23 -36.73
C ASP A 156 -14.70 16.32 -36.31
N LEU A 157 -14.93 15.62 -35.19
CA LEU A 157 -14.18 14.46 -34.73
C LEU A 157 -14.23 13.31 -35.75
N SER A 158 -13.12 13.09 -36.46
CA SER A 158 -12.77 11.76 -36.99
C SER A 158 -11.29 11.68 -37.39
N SER A 159 -10.38 11.51 -36.42
CA SER A 159 -9.12 10.79 -36.65
C SER A 159 -8.40 10.50 -35.32
N VAL A 160 -8.66 9.32 -34.77
CA VAL A 160 -7.81 8.70 -33.75
C VAL A 160 -6.57 8.15 -34.45
N LYS A 161 -5.58 9.00 -34.76
CA LYS A 161 -4.20 8.61 -35.14
C LYS A 161 -3.24 9.75 -34.77
N SER A 162 -2.18 9.37 -34.03
CA SER A 162 -1.16 10.16 -33.31
C SER A 162 -1.67 10.94 -32.10
N GLU A 163 -1.38 10.41 -30.91
CA GLU A 163 -1.27 11.25 -29.71
C GLU A 163 -0.10 12.22 -29.99
N ASP A 164 -0.41 13.45 -30.34
CA ASP A 164 0.58 14.48 -30.64
C ASP A 164 1.28 14.91 -29.34
N PHE A 165 2.46 14.32 -29.09
CA PHE A 165 3.35 14.61 -27.95
C PHE A 165 3.82 16.07 -27.84
N GLY A 166 3.55 16.89 -28.85
CA GLY A 166 4.21 18.17 -28.99
C GLY A 166 3.65 19.32 -28.14
N ASN A 167 2.44 19.20 -27.59
CA ASN A 167 1.74 20.37 -27.02
C ASN A 167 1.12 20.15 -25.64
N VAL A 168 1.45 19.06 -24.93
CA VAL A 168 0.80 18.71 -23.68
C VAL A 168 1.82 18.43 -22.57
N GLN A 169 1.78 19.25 -21.52
CA GLN A 169 2.51 19.01 -20.27
C GLN A 169 1.61 18.24 -19.31
N GLU A 170 1.87 16.94 -19.19
CA GLU A 170 1.15 16.04 -18.30
C GLU A 170 2.00 15.70 -17.06
N MET A 171 1.37 15.72 -15.89
CA MET A 171 2.00 15.35 -14.63
C MET A 171 1.03 14.52 -13.78
N SER A 172 1.53 13.40 -13.26
CA SER A 172 0.78 12.56 -12.32
C SER A 172 1.57 12.42 -11.02
N THR A 173 0.98 12.85 -9.91
CA THR A 173 1.55 12.71 -8.57
C THR A 173 0.62 11.87 -7.72
N LYS A 174 1.14 10.79 -7.14
CA LYS A 174 0.43 9.92 -6.20
C LYS A 174 1.16 9.92 -4.87
N SER A 175 0.54 10.47 -3.84
CA SER A 175 1.06 10.46 -2.48
C SER A 175 0.24 9.51 -1.63
N LEU A 176 0.89 8.50 -1.04
CA LEU A 176 0.29 7.58 -0.07
C LEU A 176 0.99 7.77 1.25
N ILE A 177 0.23 8.01 2.30
CA ILE A 177 0.74 8.23 3.65
C ILE A 177 -0.02 7.30 4.59
N VAL A 178 0.75 6.49 5.30
CA VAL A 178 0.29 5.65 6.39
C VAL A 178 0.71 6.33 7.68
N GLY A 179 -0.25 6.59 8.55
CA GLY A 179 -0.04 7.20 9.85
C GLY A 179 0.65 6.25 10.84
N PRO A 180 0.62 6.59 12.14
CA PRO A 180 1.22 5.78 13.20
C PRO A 180 0.77 4.32 13.08
N LEU A 181 1.75 3.44 12.87
CA LEU A 181 1.52 2.02 12.59
C LEU A 181 2.11 1.19 13.71
N ASN A 182 1.31 0.29 14.28
CA ASN A 182 1.74 -0.70 15.25
C ASN A 182 1.47 -2.10 14.71
N LEU A 183 2.54 -2.85 14.48
CA LEU A 183 2.53 -4.21 13.99
C LEU A 183 3.02 -5.14 15.10
N ARG A 184 2.25 -6.19 15.37
CA ARG A 184 2.62 -7.23 16.31
C ARG A 184 2.67 -8.58 15.60
N LEU A 185 3.87 -9.11 15.44
CA LEU A 185 4.12 -10.35 14.72
C LEU A 185 4.19 -11.54 15.70
N ASP A 186 3.06 -11.85 16.33
CA ASP A 186 2.98 -13.01 17.23
C ASP A 186 3.03 -14.33 16.45
N SER A 187 3.32 -15.44 17.15
CA SER A 187 3.34 -16.77 16.53
C SER A 187 2.06 -17.10 15.76
N SER A 188 0.89 -16.73 16.29
CA SER A 188 -0.39 -16.93 15.60
C SER A 188 -0.48 -16.13 14.28
N ALA A 189 -0.01 -14.89 14.29
CA ALA A 189 -0.02 -14.05 13.11
C ALA A 189 0.92 -14.56 12.01
N VAL A 190 2.14 -14.97 12.37
CA VAL A 190 3.11 -15.55 11.43
C VAL A 190 2.54 -16.81 10.78
N HIS A 191 1.92 -17.69 11.56
CA HIS A 191 1.26 -18.89 11.06
C HIS A 191 0.11 -18.60 10.08
N ARG A 192 -0.69 -17.56 10.36
CA ARG A 192 -1.77 -17.13 9.46
C ARG A 192 -1.23 -16.58 8.15
N ILE A 193 -0.21 -15.72 8.21
CA ILE A 193 0.46 -15.18 7.02
C ILE A 193 1.04 -16.34 6.19
N MET A 194 1.70 -17.30 6.83
CA MET A 194 2.25 -18.45 6.13
C MET A 194 1.17 -19.29 5.45
N LYS A 195 0.06 -19.56 6.15
CA LYS A 195 -1.10 -20.23 5.55
C LYS A 195 -1.66 -19.46 4.35
N MET A 196 -1.79 -18.13 4.47
CA MET A 196 -2.25 -17.28 3.37
C MET A 196 -1.31 -17.36 2.17
N ILE A 197 0.00 -17.40 2.39
CA ILE A 197 1.00 -17.58 1.34
C ILE A 197 0.83 -18.94 0.67
N VAL A 198 0.75 -20.03 1.43
CA VAL A 198 0.53 -21.39 0.88
C VAL A 198 -0.75 -21.42 0.05
N CYS A 199 -1.86 -20.91 0.57
CA CYS A 199 -3.12 -20.86 -0.18
C CYS A 199 -3.05 -19.93 -1.41
N ALA A 200 -2.24 -18.87 -1.38
CA ALA A 200 -2.01 -18.01 -2.52
C ALA A 200 -1.10 -18.66 -3.58
N LEU A 201 -0.20 -19.56 -3.20
CA LEU A 201 0.65 -20.30 -4.14
C LEU A 201 -0.09 -21.51 -4.74
N GLU A 202 -1.01 -22.12 -3.99
CA GLU A 202 -1.79 -23.29 -4.40
C GLU A 202 -3.13 -22.94 -5.06
N HIS A 203 -3.37 -21.68 -5.42
CA HIS A 203 -4.66 -21.29 -6.01
C HIS A 203 -4.81 -21.83 -7.45
N GLU A 204 -5.99 -22.35 -7.77
CA GLU A 204 -6.30 -22.90 -9.10
C GLU A 204 -6.68 -21.82 -10.14
N TYR A 205 -6.66 -20.53 -9.77
CA TYR A 205 -7.07 -19.45 -10.67
C TYR A 205 -5.89 -18.92 -11.51
N GLU A 206 -6.11 -18.73 -12.81
CA GLU A 206 -5.12 -18.11 -13.69
C GLU A 206 -4.92 -16.63 -13.33
N PRO A 207 -3.69 -16.07 -13.41
CA PRO A 207 -3.46 -14.66 -13.11
C PRO A 207 -4.38 -13.75 -13.94
N TYR A 208 -5.13 -12.86 -13.27
CA TYR A 208 -6.02 -11.88 -13.92
C TYR A 208 -5.29 -10.96 -14.90
N SER A 209 -3.98 -10.79 -14.72
CA SER A 209 -3.12 -10.06 -15.64
C SER A 209 -2.11 -11.02 -16.26
N ARG A 210 -2.32 -11.33 -17.54
CA ARG A 210 -1.23 -11.82 -18.39
C ARG A 210 -0.52 -10.58 -18.90
N THR A 211 0.79 -10.46 -18.68
CA THR A 211 1.61 -9.45 -19.36
C THR A 211 1.33 -9.57 -20.85
N LYS A 212 0.80 -8.51 -21.47
CA LYS A 212 0.59 -8.48 -22.92
C LYS A 212 1.94 -8.78 -23.57
N PRO A 213 2.01 -9.70 -24.56
CA PRO A 213 3.25 -9.90 -25.29
C PRO A 213 3.63 -8.58 -25.95
N ASP A 214 4.87 -8.14 -25.75
CA ASP A 214 5.45 -7.00 -26.47
C ASP A 214 5.28 -7.27 -27.97
N ILE A 215 4.41 -6.50 -28.64
CA ILE A 215 4.37 -6.47 -30.09
C ILE A 215 5.63 -5.71 -30.48
N MET A 216 6.66 -6.44 -30.92
CA MET A 216 7.78 -5.85 -31.65
C MET A 216 7.21 -5.25 -32.94
N ASP A 217 6.81 -3.98 -32.89
CA ASP A 217 6.35 -3.29 -34.09
C ASP A 217 7.60 -2.91 -34.90
N GLY A 218 7.71 -3.55 -36.07
CA GLY A 218 8.93 -3.63 -36.89
C GLY A 218 9.24 -2.39 -37.70
N ASN A 219 8.80 -1.20 -37.30
CA ASN A 219 9.04 0.04 -38.03
C ASN A 219 9.79 1.05 -37.15
N ARG A 220 11.12 1.00 -37.19
CA ARG A 220 12.00 2.06 -36.69
C ARG A 220 11.85 3.29 -37.60
N THR A 221 10.80 4.07 -37.41
CA THR A 221 10.73 5.40 -38.01
C THR A 221 11.67 6.31 -37.22
N MET A 222 12.62 6.95 -37.91
CA MET A 222 13.46 7.95 -37.25
C MET A 222 12.59 9.09 -36.73
N PRO A 223 12.71 9.45 -35.45
CA PRO A 223 11.96 10.58 -34.88
C PRO A 223 12.38 11.89 -35.53
N SER A 224 11.42 12.80 -35.67
CA SER A 224 11.69 14.12 -36.25
C SER A 224 12.49 14.99 -35.28
N SER A 225 13.30 15.94 -35.79
CA SER A 225 14.12 16.82 -34.94
C SER A 225 13.29 17.72 -34.01
N GLU A 226 12.02 17.94 -34.32
CA GLU A 226 11.09 18.75 -33.54
C GLU A 226 10.54 17.97 -32.34
N GLU A 227 10.23 16.69 -32.51
CA GLU A 227 9.80 15.78 -31.43
C GLU A 227 10.88 15.61 -30.35
N VAL A 228 12.15 15.54 -30.76
CA VAL A 228 13.29 15.43 -29.84
C VAL A 228 13.43 16.70 -29.00
N ALA A 229 13.29 17.87 -29.61
CA ALA A 229 13.40 19.15 -28.89
C ALA A 229 12.30 19.33 -27.84
N LEU A 230 11.07 18.90 -28.15
CA LEU A 230 9.93 18.97 -27.23
C LEU A 230 10.09 18.02 -26.03
N LEU A 231 10.64 16.82 -26.25
CA LEU A 231 10.99 15.90 -25.17
C LEU A 231 12.18 16.36 -24.33
N GLU A 232 13.10 17.14 -24.89
CA GLU A 232 14.16 17.77 -24.10
C GLU A 232 13.64 18.92 -23.23
N GLU A 233 12.58 19.60 -23.66
CA GLU A 233 11.92 20.68 -22.91
C GLU A 233 11.08 20.15 -21.74
N TYR A 234 10.27 19.11 -21.95
CA TYR A 234 9.46 18.51 -20.89
C TYR A 234 9.18 17.02 -21.12
N ILE A 235 9.44 16.20 -20.09
CA ILE A 235 9.09 14.78 -20.09
C ILE A 235 7.94 14.55 -19.11
N PRO A 236 6.78 14.04 -19.57
CA PRO A 236 5.70 13.63 -18.70
C PRO A 236 6.16 12.59 -17.67
N THR A 237 6.03 12.93 -16.39
CA THR A 237 6.49 12.08 -15.29
C THR A 237 5.35 11.67 -14.37
N ARG A 238 5.46 10.44 -13.88
CA ARG A 238 4.65 9.89 -12.80
C ARG A 238 5.52 9.77 -11.57
N LEU A 239 5.15 10.51 -10.52
CA LEU A 239 5.77 10.42 -9.21
C LEU A 239 4.82 9.69 -8.25
N THR A 240 5.31 8.63 -7.63
CA THR A 240 4.60 7.93 -6.54
C THR A 240 5.44 8.02 -5.27
N THR A 241 4.88 8.63 -4.24
CA THR A 241 5.50 8.79 -2.93
C THR A 241 4.74 7.95 -1.92
N PHE A 242 5.42 7.09 -1.17
CA PHE A 242 4.85 6.27 -0.12
C PHE A 242 5.54 6.58 1.21
N THR A 243 4.77 7.04 2.20
CA THR A 243 5.29 7.48 3.50
C THR A 243 4.72 6.68 4.67
N VAL A 244 5.63 6.03 5.38
CA VAL A 244 5.63 5.44 6.72
C VAL A 244 5.70 6.41 7.90
N LEU A 245 4.68 6.71 8.71
CA LEU A 245 4.86 7.50 9.94
C LEU A 245 4.84 6.65 11.21
N LYS A 246 5.79 6.91 12.13
CA LYS A 246 5.86 6.31 13.47
C LYS A 246 5.51 4.81 13.49
N CYS A 247 6.30 4.02 12.76
CA CYS A 247 6.12 2.58 12.66
C CYS A 247 6.76 1.89 13.88
N THR A 248 5.99 1.07 14.56
CA THR A 248 6.44 0.18 15.65
C THR A 248 6.17 -1.25 15.23
N ILE A 249 7.19 -2.09 15.24
CA ILE A 249 7.07 -3.52 14.96
C ILE A 249 7.56 -4.27 16.19
N ILE A 250 6.72 -5.14 16.74
CA ILE A 250 7.05 -6.00 17.88
C ILE A 250 7.03 -7.44 17.41
N ILE A 251 8.15 -8.13 17.62
CA ILE A 251 8.37 -9.53 17.23
C ILE A 251 8.69 -10.31 18.50
N PRO A 252 7.70 -10.91 19.18
CA PRO A 252 7.97 -11.81 20.29
C PRO A 252 8.51 -13.16 19.81
N VAL A 253 9.24 -13.83 20.69
CA VAL A 253 9.60 -15.24 20.53
C VAL A 253 8.34 -16.12 20.64
N ALA A 254 8.40 -17.34 20.13
CA ALA A 254 7.31 -18.30 20.12
C ALA A 254 6.57 -18.34 21.47
N GLU A 255 5.26 -18.08 21.43
CA GLU A 255 4.43 -17.98 22.63
C GLU A 255 4.23 -19.34 23.32
N PHE A 256 4.45 -20.44 22.62
CA PHE A 256 4.17 -21.79 23.09
C PHE A 256 5.36 -22.74 22.87
N ASN A 257 5.49 -23.68 23.81
CA ASN A 257 6.56 -24.68 23.85
C ASN A 257 6.61 -25.68 22.68
N LEU A 258 5.50 -25.94 21.99
CA LEU A 258 5.41 -26.99 20.95
C LEU A 258 4.98 -26.46 19.58
N LEU A 259 5.28 -25.19 19.31
CA LEU A 259 4.83 -24.49 18.09
C LEU A 259 5.30 -25.17 16.79
N ASP A 260 6.51 -25.75 16.79
CA ASP A 260 7.10 -26.42 15.63
C ASP A 260 6.27 -27.59 15.10
N HIS A 261 5.48 -28.23 15.97
CA HIS A 261 4.62 -29.37 15.61
C HIS A 261 3.44 -28.96 14.72
N LEU A 262 3.16 -27.65 14.62
CA LEU A 262 2.06 -27.10 13.84
C LEU A 262 2.47 -26.69 12.42
N MET A 263 3.77 -26.47 12.19
CA MET A 263 4.27 -26.03 10.89
C MET A 263 3.90 -26.98 9.74
N PRO A 264 4.05 -28.32 9.87
CA PRO A 264 3.66 -29.24 8.80
C PRO A 264 2.14 -29.20 8.52
N ILE A 265 1.32 -29.00 9.55
CA ILE A 265 -0.15 -28.93 9.43
C ILE A 265 -0.56 -27.65 8.69
N ILE A 266 0.08 -26.52 9.00
CA ILE A 266 -0.14 -25.23 8.33
C ILE A 266 0.26 -25.29 6.85
N MET A 267 1.30 -26.07 6.53
CA MET A 267 1.76 -26.33 5.16
C MET A 267 0.90 -27.36 4.41
N GLY A 268 -0.20 -27.85 5.00
CA GLY A 268 -1.12 -28.77 4.32
C GLY A 268 -0.74 -30.25 4.39
N GLU A 269 0.22 -30.65 5.22
CA GLU A 269 0.57 -32.06 5.39
C GLU A 269 -0.51 -32.83 6.20
N LYS A 270 -1.17 -33.79 5.55
CA LYS A 270 -2.42 -34.43 6.02
C LYS A 270 -2.30 -35.43 7.19
N ASN A 271 -1.12 -35.66 7.77
CA ASN A 271 -0.84 -36.88 8.56
C ASN A 271 -0.44 -36.70 10.04
N LEU A 272 -0.85 -35.62 10.72
CA LEU A 272 -0.43 -35.40 12.13
C LEU A 272 -1.55 -35.11 13.13
N SER A 273 -2.82 -35.20 12.72
CA SER A 273 -3.98 -34.93 13.59
C SER A 273 -4.05 -35.84 14.84
N GLY A 274 -3.41 -37.01 14.81
CA GLY A 274 -3.31 -37.92 15.97
C GLY A 274 -2.28 -37.51 17.04
N LEU A 275 -1.29 -36.67 16.70
CA LEU A 275 -0.19 -36.32 17.61
C LEU A 275 -0.55 -35.18 18.58
N LEU A 276 -1.44 -34.28 18.16
CA LEU A 276 -1.81 -33.07 18.91
C LEU A 276 -2.69 -33.34 20.15
N ASN A 277 -3.40 -34.47 20.19
CA ASN A 277 -4.29 -34.80 21.32
C ASN A 277 -3.54 -35.11 22.63
N ALA A 278 -2.22 -35.30 22.59
CA ALA A 278 -1.39 -35.62 23.76
C ALA A 278 -0.46 -34.48 24.21
N ALA A 279 -0.33 -33.42 23.42
CA ALA A 279 0.57 -32.30 23.69
C ALA A 279 -0.19 -31.12 24.31
N SER A 280 0.00 -30.88 25.61
CA SER A 280 -0.45 -29.65 26.25
C SER A 280 0.43 -28.48 25.80
N PHE A 281 -0.10 -27.59 24.95
CA PHE A 281 0.52 -26.30 24.67
C PHE A 281 0.53 -25.49 25.96
N GLN A 282 1.71 -25.03 26.39
CA GLN A 282 1.85 -24.17 27.56
C GLN A 282 2.41 -22.82 27.11
N PRO A 283 1.81 -21.69 27.55
CA PRO A 283 2.34 -20.37 27.25
C PRO A 283 3.69 -20.19 27.94
N LEU A 284 4.69 -19.76 27.19
CA LEU A 284 6.00 -19.39 27.71
C LEU A 284 5.91 -17.94 28.20
N ARG A 285 6.24 -17.66 29.46
CA ARG A 285 6.35 -16.30 30.02
C ARG A 285 7.56 -16.24 30.97
N PRO A 286 8.34 -15.15 30.99
CA PRO A 286 8.25 -13.95 30.16
C PRO A 286 8.66 -14.21 28.70
N LEU A 287 8.06 -13.47 27.75
CA LEU A 287 8.37 -13.58 26.33
C LEU A 287 9.38 -12.51 25.91
N PRO A 288 10.64 -12.86 25.61
CA PRO A 288 11.54 -11.92 24.97
C PRO A 288 11.00 -11.54 23.60
N SER A 289 11.19 -10.29 23.21
CA SER A 289 10.68 -9.70 21.98
C SER A 289 11.63 -8.64 21.45
N VAL A 290 11.71 -8.55 20.13
CA VAL A 290 12.43 -7.49 19.43
C VAL A 290 11.42 -6.40 19.09
N ARG A 291 11.71 -5.17 19.52
CA ARG A 291 10.95 -3.98 19.16
C ARG A 291 11.76 -3.14 18.18
N ILE A 292 11.20 -2.92 17.00
CA ILE A 292 11.73 -2.02 15.99
C ILE A 292 10.87 -0.76 15.98
N LEU A 293 11.51 0.40 16.03
CA LEU A 293 10.87 1.71 15.96
C LEU A 293 11.45 2.45 14.77
N VAL A 294 10.59 3.10 13.98
CA VAL A 294 11.00 3.92 12.84
C VAL A 294 10.13 5.17 12.82
N ASP A 295 10.76 6.34 12.87
CA ASP A 295 10.03 7.62 12.93
C ASP A 295 9.35 7.95 11.61
N LYS A 296 10.10 7.82 10.51
CA LYS A 296 9.60 8.09 9.15
C LYS A 296 10.30 7.24 8.10
N VAL A 297 9.52 6.59 7.23
CA VAL A 297 10.02 5.95 6.01
C VAL A 297 9.40 6.68 4.83
N ASN A 298 10.19 7.09 3.86
CA ASN A 298 9.70 7.72 2.63
C ASN A 298 10.32 7.00 1.43
N LEU A 299 9.45 6.49 0.56
CA LEU A 299 9.80 5.86 -0.70
C LEU A 299 9.27 6.73 -1.84
N GLU A 300 10.17 7.31 -2.61
CA GLU A 300 9.86 8.07 -3.82
C GLU A 300 10.18 7.20 -5.04
N HIS A 301 9.21 7.01 -5.91
CA HIS A 301 9.34 6.27 -7.16
C HIS A 301 8.93 7.17 -8.32
N SER A 302 9.88 7.45 -9.22
CA SER A 302 9.64 8.30 -10.38
C SER A 302 9.91 7.53 -11.67
N VAL A 303 8.97 7.64 -12.62
CA VAL A 303 8.97 6.96 -13.90
C VAL A 303 8.36 7.87 -14.97
N PRO A 304 8.87 7.90 -16.21
CA PRO A 304 8.17 8.57 -17.31
C PRO A 304 6.82 7.91 -17.60
N MET A 305 5.80 8.70 -17.96
CA MET A 305 4.45 8.18 -18.24
C MET A 305 4.43 7.30 -19.50
N TYR A 306 5.23 7.67 -20.51
CA TYR A 306 5.34 7.00 -21.80
C TYR A 306 6.71 6.33 -21.98
N ALA A 307 7.08 5.47 -21.03
CA ALA A 307 8.41 4.85 -20.96
C ALA A 307 8.81 4.06 -22.22
N GLU A 308 7.86 3.36 -22.84
CA GLU A 308 8.12 2.50 -24.00
C GLU A 308 8.47 3.33 -25.24
N GLN A 309 7.67 4.35 -25.53
CA GLN A 309 7.89 5.25 -26.66
C GLN A 309 9.15 6.10 -26.44
N LEU A 310 9.39 6.58 -25.22
CA LEU A 310 10.62 7.32 -24.88
C LEU A 310 11.87 6.46 -25.15
N VAL A 311 11.89 5.21 -24.65
CA VAL A 311 13.03 4.31 -24.86
C VAL A 311 13.18 3.94 -26.34
N HIS A 312 12.08 3.74 -27.07
CA HIS A 312 12.12 3.50 -28.51
C HIS A 312 12.74 4.69 -29.28
N MET A 313 12.34 5.92 -28.96
CA MET A 313 12.89 7.11 -29.62
C MET A 313 14.36 7.33 -29.25
N VAL A 314 14.72 7.24 -27.97
CA VAL A 314 16.10 7.44 -27.50
C VAL A 314 17.05 6.37 -28.02
N SER A 315 16.63 5.09 -28.10
CA SER A 315 17.45 4.02 -28.69
C SER A 315 17.65 4.15 -30.21
N SER A 316 16.77 4.87 -30.90
CA SER A 316 16.92 5.18 -32.32
C SER A 316 17.84 6.37 -32.61
N LEU A 317 18.14 7.19 -31.59
CA LEU A 317 19.06 8.32 -31.69
C LEU A 317 20.52 7.84 -31.62
N GLY A 318 21.33 8.25 -32.59
CA GLY A 318 22.78 7.96 -32.59
C GLY A 318 23.56 8.69 -31.48
N GLN A 319 23.04 9.80 -30.96
CA GLN A 319 23.63 10.56 -29.87
C GLN A 319 22.52 11.18 -29.00
N ALA A 320 22.16 10.50 -27.91
CA ALA A 320 21.16 10.98 -26.96
C ALA A 320 21.79 11.93 -25.92
N SER A 321 21.03 12.93 -25.47
CA SER A 321 21.43 13.81 -24.38
C SER A 321 21.33 13.12 -23.01
N ASP A 322 22.17 13.54 -22.05
CA ASP A 322 22.19 12.97 -20.70
C ASP A 322 20.83 13.08 -19.98
N ASN A 323 20.03 14.11 -20.31
CA ASN A 323 18.68 14.32 -19.79
C ASN A 323 17.71 13.22 -20.27
N LEU A 324 17.70 12.92 -21.56
CA LEU A 324 16.86 11.86 -22.13
C LEU A 324 17.26 10.47 -21.59
N LEU A 325 18.57 10.23 -21.46
CA LEU A 325 19.08 9.00 -20.85
C LEU A 325 18.66 8.87 -19.39
N HIS A 326 18.63 9.97 -18.63
CA HIS A 326 18.18 9.97 -17.25
C HIS A 326 16.74 9.46 -17.13
N TYR A 327 15.82 9.98 -17.94
CA TYR A 327 14.41 9.55 -17.91
C TYR A 327 14.15 8.15 -18.47
N CYS A 328 15.12 7.52 -19.15
CA CYS A 328 15.03 6.11 -19.51
C CYS A 328 15.22 5.16 -18.30
N TYR A 329 15.61 5.67 -17.14
CA TYR A 329 15.68 4.92 -15.90
C TYR A 329 14.42 5.11 -15.04
N SER A 330 14.08 4.06 -14.30
CA SER A 330 13.21 4.13 -13.14
C SER A 330 14.04 4.60 -11.95
N HIS A 331 13.60 5.66 -11.30
CA HIS A 331 14.24 6.19 -10.10
C HIS A 331 13.50 5.73 -8.86
N CYS A 332 14.23 5.18 -7.90
CA CYS A 332 13.71 4.75 -6.63
C CYS A 332 14.59 5.32 -5.53
N TYR A 333 13.97 6.02 -4.60
CA TYR A 333 14.68 6.72 -3.54
C TYR A 333 14.01 6.44 -2.19
N LEU A 334 14.74 5.78 -1.29
CA LEU A 334 14.27 5.33 0.00
C LEU A 334 14.99 6.11 1.10
N LYS A 335 14.27 6.93 1.86
CA LYS A 335 14.72 7.56 3.11
C LYS A 335 14.13 6.81 4.29
N ILE A 336 14.97 6.47 5.26
CA ILE A 336 14.56 5.92 6.55
C ILE A 336 15.11 6.84 7.64
N PHE A 337 14.25 7.30 8.52
CA PHE A 337 14.58 8.19 9.63
C PHE A 337 14.29 7.53 10.96
N GLY A 338 15.23 7.65 11.90
CA GLY A 338 15.04 7.24 13.29
C GLY A 338 14.83 5.74 13.46
N PHE A 339 15.48 4.91 12.65
CA PHE A 339 15.42 3.46 12.81
C PHE A 339 16.15 3.07 14.11
N GLN A 340 15.45 2.36 14.99
CA GLN A 340 15.97 1.85 16.25
C GLN A 340 15.49 0.40 16.45
N ALA A 341 16.35 -0.45 16.99
CA ALA A 341 15.97 -1.79 17.42
C ALA A 341 16.35 -2.00 18.89
N ALA A 342 15.42 -2.53 19.67
CA ALA A 342 15.59 -2.79 21.09
C ALA A 342 15.03 -4.17 21.48
N LEU A 343 15.59 -4.76 22.52
CA LEU A 343 15.06 -5.96 23.16
C LEU A 343 14.14 -5.56 24.29
N THR A 344 12.95 -6.14 24.35
CA THR A 344 12.00 -5.99 25.46
C THR A 344 11.43 -7.36 25.80
N SER A 345 10.90 -7.53 27.00
CA SER A 345 10.26 -8.78 27.41
C SER A 345 8.85 -8.50 27.88
N LEU A 346 7.91 -9.34 27.48
CA LEU A 346 6.54 -9.32 27.94
C LEU A 346 6.43 -10.18 29.19
N ASP A 347 6.16 -9.55 30.33
CA ASP A 347 6.05 -10.21 31.63
C ASP A 347 4.83 -11.15 31.70
N SER A 348 4.75 -11.97 32.76
CA SER A 348 3.60 -12.84 33.05
C SER A 348 2.30 -12.06 33.27
N LYS A 349 2.38 -10.75 33.51
CA LYS A 349 1.25 -9.83 33.65
C LYS A 349 0.83 -9.15 32.34
N GLY A 350 1.45 -9.49 31.20
CA GLY A 350 1.15 -8.86 29.90
C GLY A 350 1.78 -7.47 29.72
N LEU A 351 2.70 -7.06 30.60
CA LEU A 351 3.35 -5.76 30.54
C LEU A 351 4.74 -5.86 29.91
N TYR A 352 5.08 -4.91 29.03
CA TYR A 352 6.42 -4.83 28.44
C TYR A 352 7.41 -4.21 29.42
N CYS A 353 8.52 -4.91 29.66
CA CYS A 353 9.67 -4.37 30.39
C CYS A 353 10.37 -3.26 29.58
N PHE A 354 11.15 -2.43 30.27
CA PHE A 354 11.90 -1.35 29.63
C PHE A 354 12.78 -1.88 28.48
N PRO A 355 12.66 -1.29 27.27
CA PRO A 355 13.41 -1.76 26.12
C PRO A 355 14.89 -1.42 26.25
N VAL A 356 15.76 -2.42 26.05
CA VAL A 356 17.22 -2.27 26.01
C VAL A 356 17.64 -2.08 24.54
N PRO A 357 18.20 -0.92 24.15
CA PRO A 357 18.57 -0.67 22.76
C PRO A 357 19.71 -1.59 22.32
N VAL A 358 19.52 -2.30 21.20
CA VAL A 358 20.56 -3.10 20.53
C VAL A 358 21.18 -2.31 19.40
N ILE A 359 20.34 -1.61 18.63
CA ILE A 359 20.76 -0.73 17.54
C ILE A 359 20.32 0.69 17.92
N PRO A 360 21.27 1.64 18.07
CA PRO A 360 20.93 3.02 18.34
C PRO A 360 20.20 3.65 17.15
N SER A 361 19.48 4.74 17.40
CA SER A 361 18.74 5.44 16.36
C SER A 361 19.68 5.90 15.23
N PHE A 362 19.38 5.51 14.00
CA PHE A 362 20.09 5.99 12.82
C PHE A 362 19.12 6.34 11.68
N SER A 363 19.61 7.14 10.74
CA SER A 363 18.90 7.50 9.52
C SER A 363 19.74 7.11 8.32
N THR A 364 19.11 6.60 7.26
CA THR A 364 19.78 6.18 6.04
C THR A 364 18.97 6.59 4.82
N ALA A 365 19.66 6.79 3.70
CA ALA A 365 19.05 7.04 2.42
C ALA A 365 19.69 6.17 1.36
N VAL A 366 18.86 5.53 0.54
CA VAL A 366 19.29 4.64 -0.54
C VAL A 366 18.67 5.12 -1.83
N TYR A 367 19.50 5.28 -2.85
CA TYR A 367 19.06 5.62 -4.20
C TYR A 367 19.40 4.47 -5.14
N GLY A 368 18.40 4.04 -5.89
CA GLY A 368 18.52 3.04 -6.95
C GLY A 368 17.98 3.57 -8.27
N LYS A 369 18.67 3.22 -9.36
CA LYS A 369 18.18 3.43 -10.72
C LYS A 369 18.13 2.09 -11.46
N LEU A 370 17.04 1.84 -12.18
CA LEU A 370 16.84 0.63 -12.97
C LEU A 370 16.51 1.01 -14.40
N ILE A 371 17.22 0.47 -15.39
CA ILE A 371 16.95 0.78 -16.80
C ILE A 371 15.57 0.22 -17.20
N LYS A 372 14.77 1.02 -17.90
CA LYS A 372 13.51 0.56 -18.48
C LYS A 372 13.77 -0.13 -19.81
N PHE A 373 13.04 -1.22 -20.03
CA PHE A 373 13.12 -2.06 -21.22
C PHE A 373 14.56 -2.35 -21.71
N PRO A 374 15.34 -3.13 -20.93
CA PRO A 374 16.74 -3.43 -21.26
C PRO A 374 16.93 -4.12 -22.62
N LYS A 375 15.87 -4.62 -23.26
CA LYS A 375 15.92 -5.29 -24.56
C LYS A 375 16.09 -4.32 -25.75
N TYR A 376 15.85 -3.02 -25.56
CA TYR A 376 16.00 -2.00 -26.61
C TYR A 376 17.36 -1.28 -26.58
N TRP A 377 18.22 -1.62 -25.62
CA TRP A 377 19.59 -1.13 -25.47
C TRP A 377 20.57 -2.22 -25.90
#